data_AF-A0AAE9U1A1-F1
#
_entry.id   AF-A0AAE9U1A1-F1
#
_cell.length_a   1.000
_cell.length_b   1.000
_cell.length_c   1.000
_cell.angle_alpha   90.00
_cell.angle_beta   90.00
_cell.angle_gamma   90.00
#
_symmetry.space_group_name_H-M   'P 1'
#
loop_
_entity.id
_entity.type
_entity.pdbx_description
1 polymer ?
#
loop_
_entity_poly.entity_id
_entity_poly.type
_entity_poly.pdbx_seq_one_letter_code
_entity_poly.pdbx_strand_id
1 'polypeptide(L)'
;MSIKYKIIADIDLINNIDSLKQLLNSSNPNCYSEIAPKHKKFIEKFQKGTNNQVKTQEDIRNEINQIYNADKFMSPQSVEQIKSILREINSLKLLKTGGKSIIPQGECINLFNHINEFLKENNIFILECGEIERFVPDVLGHGNKWVENTFMKYDKIEAEVYHEARNFMKMILNHNSK
;
A
#
# COMPACT_ATOMS: atom_id res chain seq x y z
N MET A 1 -18.24 26.28 -8.84
CA MET A 1 -18.71 24.89 -9.05
C MET A 1 -17.85 24.00 -8.18
N SER A 2 -18.36 23.37 -7.13
CA SER A 2 -17.58 22.42 -6.33
C SER A 2 -17.79 21.01 -6.89
N ILE A 3 -16.71 20.37 -7.32
CA ILE A 3 -16.74 18.96 -7.72
C ILE A 3 -16.69 18.15 -6.44
N LYS A 4 -17.70 17.33 -6.18
CA LYS A 4 -17.66 16.31 -5.13
C LYS A 4 -16.84 15.14 -5.66
N TYR A 5 -15.80 14.74 -4.94
CA TYR A 5 -14.94 13.62 -5.32
C TYR A 5 -14.75 12.67 -4.14
N LYS A 6 -14.45 11.42 -4.46
CA LYS A 6 -14.00 10.38 -3.53
C LYS A 6 -12.83 9.67 -4.20
N ILE A 7 -11.74 9.48 -3.48
CA ILE A 7 -10.51 8.85 -3.99
C ILE A 7 -10.43 7.45 -3.42
N ILE A 8 -10.23 6.46 -4.28
CA ILE A 8 -9.88 5.10 -3.88
C ILE A 8 -8.37 4.94 -4.12
N ALA A 9 -7.64 4.51 -3.10
CA ALA A 9 -6.20 4.33 -3.18
C ALA A 9 -5.79 2.96 -2.68
N ASP A 10 -4.71 2.43 -3.22
CA ASP A 10 -4.01 1.29 -2.64
C ASP A 10 -3.56 1.63 -1.21
N ILE A 11 -3.48 0.60 -0.36
CA ILE A 11 -3.06 0.78 1.03
C ILE A 11 -1.68 1.40 1.15
N ASP A 12 -0.81 1.21 0.16
CA ASP A 12 0.57 1.69 0.20
C ASP A 12 0.73 3.20 -0.07
N LEU A 13 -0.37 3.90 -0.33
CA LEU A 13 -0.38 5.36 -0.25
C LEU A 13 0.20 5.87 1.07
N ILE A 14 -0.09 5.19 2.19
CA ILE A 14 0.40 5.56 3.54
C ILE A 14 1.88 5.21 3.75
N ASN A 15 2.56 4.71 2.73
CA ASN A 15 3.98 4.37 2.82
C ASN A 15 4.86 5.49 2.28
N ASN A 16 4.28 6.38 1.47
CA ASN A 16 4.99 7.49 0.87
C ASN A 16 4.50 8.80 1.48
N ILE A 17 5.31 9.36 2.38
CA ILE A 17 5.04 10.65 3.03
C ILE A 17 4.76 11.74 2.01
N ASP A 18 5.54 11.82 0.93
CA ASP A 18 5.40 12.88 -0.07
C ASP A 18 4.09 12.73 -0.86
N SER A 19 3.77 11.52 -1.33
CA SER A 19 2.52 11.24 -2.04
C SER A 19 1.30 11.50 -1.15
N LEU A 20 1.33 11.00 0.09
CA LEU A 20 0.22 11.19 1.03
C LEU A 20 0.04 12.67 1.37
N LYS A 21 1.14 13.38 1.64
CA LYS A 21 1.14 14.82 1.91
C LYS A 21 0.62 15.61 0.72
N GLN A 22 1.06 15.29 -0.50
CA GLN A 22 0.59 15.93 -1.72
C GLN A 22 -0.92 15.74 -1.91
N LEU A 23 -1.42 14.51 -1.70
CA LEU A 23 -2.83 14.20 -1.85
C LEU A 23 -3.70 14.96 -0.84
N LEU A 24 -3.35 14.89 0.45
CA LEU A 24 -4.11 15.59 1.51
C LEU A 24 -4.06 17.11 1.35
N ASN A 25 -2.89 17.65 1.00
CA ASN A 25 -2.73 19.10 0.85
C ASN A 25 -3.30 19.66 -0.46
N SER A 26 -3.69 18.80 -1.42
CA SER A 26 -4.27 19.24 -2.69
C SER A 26 -5.58 20.02 -2.53
N SER A 27 -6.35 19.67 -1.50
CA SER A 27 -7.68 20.24 -1.24
C SER A 27 -7.71 21.19 -0.07
N ASN A 28 -6.88 20.95 0.95
CA ASN A 28 -6.71 21.87 2.07
C ASN A 28 -5.20 22.01 2.39
N PRO A 29 -4.59 23.17 2.08
CA PRO A 29 -3.21 23.44 2.43
C PRO A 29 -2.96 23.16 3.93
N ASN A 30 -1.94 22.35 4.22
CA ASN A 30 -1.55 21.90 5.57
C ASN A 30 -2.38 20.79 6.23
N CYS A 31 -3.37 20.19 5.56
CA CYS A 31 -4.13 19.06 6.09
C CYS A 31 -3.24 17.92 6.62
N TYR A 32 -2.14 17.60 5.91
CA TYR A 32 -1.20 16.56 6.36
C TYR A 32 -0.57 16.84 7.73
N SER A 33 -0.41 18.11 8.13
CA SER A 33 0.22 18.46 9.40
C SER A 33 -0.53 17.91 10.62
N GLU A 34 -1.85 17.71 10.50
CA GLU A 34 -2.72 17.18 11.55
C GLU A 34 -2.45 15.69 11.83
N ILE A 35 -2.04 14.93 10.81
CA ILE A 35 -1.81 13.48 10.90
C ILE A 35 -0.33 13.10 10.90
N ALA A 36 0.57 14.01 10.51
CA ALA A 36 2.01 13.75 10.35
C ALA A 36 2.69 13.05 11.56
N PRO A 37 2.44 13.42 12.83
CA PRO A 37 3.06 12.74 13.97
C PRO A 37 2.65 11.27 14.09
N LYS A 38 1.35 10.97 13.87
CA LYS A 38 0.83 9.59 13.91
C LYS A 38 1.34 8.78 12.74
N HIS A 39 1.38 9.39 11.55
CA HIS A 39 1.88 8.76 10.34
C HIS A 39 3.36 8.38 10.45
N LYS A 40 4.22 9.29 10.92
CA LYS A 40 5.64 8.98 11.14
C LYS A 40 5.83 7.85 12.14
N LYS A 41 5.08 7.88 13.25
CA LYS A 41 5.11 6.82 14.27
C LYS A 41 4.64 5.47 13.72
N PHE A 42 3.64 5.46 12.84
CA PHE A 42 3.18 4.26 12.15
C PHE A 42 4.29 3.65 11.32
N ILE A 43 4.97 4.42 10.45
CA ILE A 43 6.06 3.93 9.60
C ILE A 43 7.17 3.30 10.46
N GLU A 44 7.61 4.00 11.52
CA GLU A 44 8.65 3.51 12.43
C GLU A 44 8.25 2.20 13.13
N LYS A 45 7.00 2.10 13.60
CA LYS A 45 6.47 0.91 14.29
C LYS A 45 6.25 -0.25 13.34
N PHE A 46 5.75 0.03 12.15
CA PHE A 46 5.52 -0.95 11.10
C PHE A 46 6.86 -1.59 10.71
N GLN A 47 7.85 -0.78 10.33
CA GLN A 47 9.20 -1.26 10.01
C GLN A 47 9.80 -2.11 11.12
N LYS A 48 9.78 -1.63 12.38
CA LYS A 48 10.30 -2.38 13.53
C LYS A 48 9.55 -3.70 13.78
N GLY A 49 8.23 -3.70 13.63
CA GLY A 49 7.39 -4.89 13.87
C GLY A 49 7.47 -5.91 12.73
N THR A 50 7.77 -5.46 11.50
CA THR A 50 8.00 -6.31 10.34
C THR A 50 9.47 -6.65 10.13
N ASN A 51 10.40 -6.20 10.99
CA ASN A 51 11.85 -6.32 10.76
C ASN A 51 12.33 -7.75 10.51
N ASN A 52 11.65 -8.78 11.03
CA ASN A 52 11.99 -10.18 10.71
C ASN A 52 11.71 -10.57 9.25
N GLN A 53 11.01 -9.71 8.50
CA GLN A 53 10.71 -9.79 7.07
C GLN A 53 11.45 -8.70 6.26
N VAL A 54 12.29 -7.87 6.92
CA VAL A 54 13.08 -6.79 6.32
C VAL A 54 14.55 -7.17 6.39
N LYS A 55 15.26 -7.02 5.27
CA LYS A 55 16.70 -7.27 5.22
C LYS A 55 17.43 -6.27 6.13
N THR A 56 18.25 -6.77 7.06
CA THR A 56 19.14 -5.92 7.86
C THR A 56 20.23 -5.29 6.99
N GLN A 57 20.96 -4.30 7.51
CA GLN A 57 22.13 -3.76 6.79
C GLN A 57 23.16 -4.85 6.47
N GLU A 58 23.30 -5.85 7.33
CA GLU A 58 24.19 -6.98 7.12
C GLU A 58 23.69 -7.90 5.99
N ASP A 59 22.39 -8.21 5.98
CA ASP A 59 21.76 -8.99 4.90
C ASP A 59 21.91 -8.29 3.54
N ILE A 60 21.62 -6.99 3.49
CA ILE A 60 21.77 -6.16 2.28
C ILE A 60 23.23 -6.16 1.81
N ARG A 61 24.18 -5.99 2.74
CA ARG A 61 25.60 -6.03 2.42
C ARG A 61 26.01 -7.38 1.85
N ASN A 62 25.53 -8.47 2.44
CA ASN A 62 25.84 -9.83 1.98
C ASN A 62 25.28 -10.09 0.58
N GLU A 63 24.04 -9.70 0.30
CA GLU A 63 23.44 -9.84 -1.04
C GLU A 63 24.14 -8.97 -2.09
N ILE A 64 24.46 -7.72 -1.76
CA ILE A 64 25.21 -6.82 -2.65
C ILE A 64 26.60 -7.42 -2.94
N ASN A 65 27.27 -7.96 -1.94
CA ASN A 65 28.57 -8.62 -2.11
C ASN A 65 28.50 -9.83 -3.04
N GLN A 66 27.38 -10.56 -3.06
CA GLN A 66 27.17 -11.69 -3.99
C GLN A 66 26.99 -11.25 -5.46
N ILE A 67 26.61 -10.00 -5.71
CA ILE A 67 26.48 -9.45 -7.08
C ILE A 67 27.86 -9.07 -7.65
N TYR A 68 28.83 -8.72 -6.80
CA TYR A 68 30.19 -8.48 -7.26
C TYR A 68 30.81 -9.77 -7.79
N ASN A 69 31.43 -9.68 -8.96
CA ASN A 69 32.15 -10.76 -9.60
C ASN A 69 33.58 -10.30 -9.94
N ALA A 70 34.35 -11.14 -10.64
CA ALA A 70 35.74 -10.83 -11.00
C ALA A 70 35.87 -9.79 -12.13
N ASP A 71 34.75 -9.32 -12.71
CA ASP A 71 34.79 -8.35 -13.80
C ASP A 71 35.23 -6.97 -13.30
N LYS A 72 36.04 -6.28 -14.10
CA LYS A 72 36.55 -4.95 -13.78
C LYS A 72 35.44 -3.88 -13.69
N PHE A 73 34.35 -4.07 -14.43
CA PHE A 73 33.24 -3.12 -14.52
C PHE A 73 31.92 -3.81 -14.23
N MET A 74 31.01 -3.08 -13.57
CA MET A 74 29.68 -3.58 -13.26
C MET A 74 28.79 -3.59 -14.51
N SER A 75 28.05 -4.69 -14.73
CA SER A 75 27.08 -4.77 -15.82
C SER A 75 25.82 -3.94 -15.51
N PRO A 76 25.08 -3.46 -16.52
CA PRO A 76 23.77 -2.84 -16.31
C PRO A 76 22.79 -3.72 -15.53
N GLN A 77 22.84 -5.04 -15.72
CA GLN A 77 22.02 -6.00 -14.98
C GLN A 77 22.37 -6.03 -13.49
N SER A 78 23.66 -6.05 -13.15
CA SER A 78 24.14 -5.99 -11.77
C SER A 78 23.73 -4.68 -11.08
N VAL A 79 23.76 -3.55 -11.80
CA VAL A 79 23.27 -2.26 -11.30
C VAL A 79 21.78 -2.34 -10.96
N GLU A 80 20.95 -2.91 -11.85
CA GLU A 80 19.51 -3.04 -11.61
C GLU A 80 19.19 -4.02 -10.47
N GLN A 81 19.97 -5.09 -10.32
CA GLN A 81 19.85 -6.02 -9.18
C GLN A 81 20.15 -5.33 -7.85
N ILE A 82 21.24 -4.55 -7.75
CA ILE A 82 21.56 -3.77 -6.54
C ILE A 82 20.45 -2.76 -6.24
N LYS A 83 19.97 -2.03 -7.25
CA LYS A 83 18.84 -1.11 -7.07
C LYS A 83 17.59 -1.84 -6.57
N SER A 84 17.34 -3.06 -7.01
CA SER A 84 16.21 -3.88 -6.54
C SER A 84 16.36 -4.26 -5.07
N ILE A 85 17.54 -4.75 -4.64
CA ILE A 85 17.82 -5.07 -3.23
C ILE A 85 17.59 -3.84 -2.35
N LEU A 86 18.08 -2.68 -2.78
CA LEU A 86 17.90 -1.42 -2.05
C LEU A 86 16.44 -0.95 -2.03
N ARG A 87 15.64 -1.25 -3.07
CA ARG A 87 14.20 -0.96 -3.10
C ARG A 87 13.41 -1.90 -2.17
N GLU A 88 13.85 -3.14 -1.99
CA GLU A 88 13.22 -4.15 -1.13
C GLU A 88 13.40 -3.91 0.37
N ILE A 89 14.24 -2.94 0.76
CA ILE A 89 14.37 -2.46 2.14
C ILE A 89 13.02 -1.95 2.68
N ASN A 90 12.10 -1.55 1.81
CA ASN A 90 10.77 -1.13 2.20
C ASN A 90 9.87 -2.34 2.50
N SER A 91 9.82 -2.75 3.78
CA SER A 91 8.77 -3.62 4.37
C SER A 91 7.35 -3.31 3.87
N LEU A 92 7.17 -2.07 3.46
CA LEU A 92 5.97 -1.44 2.95
C LEU A 92 5.44 -2.08 1.66
N LYS A 93 6.25 -2.80 0.87
CA LYS A 93 5.76 -3.62 -0.27
C LYS A 93 4.85 -4.77 0.20
N LEU A 94 5.03 -5.23 1.44
CA LEU A 94 4.16 -6.26 2.02
C LEU A 94 2.74 -5.74 2.29
N LEU A 95 2.55 -4.43 2.42
CA LEU A 95 1.20 -3.85 2.58
C LEU A 95 0.38 -4.02 1.30
N LYS A 96 0.99 -3.84 0.13
CA LYS A 96 0.33 -4.09 -1.16
C LYS A 96 -0.20 -5.51 -1.28
N THR A 97 0.59 -6.49 -0.86
CA THR A 97 0.24 -7.91 -1.04
C THR A 97 -0.58 -8.49 0.11
N GLY A 98 -0.36 -8.04 1.34
CA GLY A 98 -1.01 -8.57 2.54
C GLY A 98 -2.07 -7.66 3.16
N GLY A 99 -2.22 -6.43 2.66
CA GLY A 99 -3.16 -5.44 3.18
C GLY A 99 -2.95 -5.16 4.66
N LYS A 100 -4.05 -4.89 5.35
CA LYS A 100 -4.11 -4.65 6.80
C LYS A 100 -3.67 -5.86 7.62
N SER A 101 -3.79 -7.08 7.10
CA SER A 101 -3.54 -8.31 7.85
C SER A 101 -2.08 -8.47 8.31
N ILE A 102 -1.14 -7.85 7.59
CA ILE A 102 0.29 -7.89 7.89
C ILE A 102 0.74 -6.76 8.82
N ILE A 103 -0.16 -5.84 9.19
CA ILE A 103 0.17 -4.75 10.12
C ILE A 103 0.33 -5.34 11.53
N PRO A 104 1.47 -5.08 12.21
CA PRO A 104 1.69 -5.58 13.56
C PRO A 104 0.58 -5.19 14.54
N GLN A 105 0.23 -6.12 15.42
CA GLN A 105 -0.80 -5.92 16.44
C GLN A 105 -0.40 -4.86 17.49
N GLY A 106 -1.40 -4.40 18.25
CA GLY A 106 -1.22 -3.41 19.31
C GLY A 106 -1.15 -1.99 18.77
N GLU A 107 -0.09 -1.25 19.11
CA GLU A 107 -0.01 0.19 18.79
C GLU A 107 0.04 0.47 17.28
N CYS A 108 0.68 -0.40 16.48
CA CYS A 108 0.85 -0.16 15.05
C CYS A 108 -0.50 -0.20 14.31
N ILE A 109 -1.33 -1.22 14.54
CA ILE A 109 -2.68 -1.30 13.98
C ILE A 109 -3.60 -0.17 14.49
N ASN A 110 -3.43 0.28 15.73
CA ASN A 110 -4.18 1.44 16.25
C ASN A 110 -3.80 2.74 15.53
N LEU A 111 -2.52 2.95 15.21
CA LEU A 111 -2.07 4.10 14.42
C LEU A 111 -2.62 4.02 12.99
N PHE A 112 -2.59 2.84 12.37
CA PHE A 112 -3.19 2.62 11.05
C PHE A 112 -4.69 2.99 11.03
N ASN A 113 -5.46 2.51 12.00
CA ASN A 113 -6.90 2.80 12.07
C ASN A 113 -7.17 4.30 12.16
N HIS A 114 -6.42 5.04 13.00
CA HIS A 114 -6.54 6.51 13.07
C HIS A 114 -6.19 7.21 11.76
N ILE A 115 -5.14 6.75 11.05
CA ILE A 115 -4.78 7.30 9.75
C ILE A 115 -5.91 7.02 8.75
N ASN A 116 -6.39 5.78 8.68
CA ASN A 116 -7.48 5.38 7.80
C ASN A 116 -8.77 6.18 8.02
N GLU A 117 -9.14 6.41 9.29
CA GLU A 117 -10.28 7.27 9.64
C GLU A 117 -10.06 8.71 9.18
N PHE A 118 -8.89 9.29 9.44
CA PHE A 118 -8.53 10.63 8.97
C PHE A 118 -8.58 10.75 7.44
N LEU A 119 -8.13 9.72 6.71
CA LEU A 119 -8.23 9.69 5.25
C LEU A 119 -9.68 9.66 4.78
N LYS A 120 -10.53 8.84 5.41
CA LYS A 120 -11.96 8.75 5.10
C LYS A 120 -12.66 10.09 5.29
N GLU A 121 -12.36 10.80 6.39
CA GLU A 121 -12.86 12.16 6.66
C GLU A 121 -12.45 13.17 5.56
N ASN A 122 -11.31 12.92 4.90
CA ASN A 122 -10.80 13.70 3.77
C ASN A 122 -11.13 13.08 2.39
N ASN A 123 -12.17 12.24 2.30
CA ASN A 123 -12.63 11.59 1.06
C ASN A 123 -11.64 10.65 0.39
N ILE A 124 -10.67 10.12 1.14
CA ILE A 124 -9.68 9.16 0.66
C ILE A 124 -9.94 7.81 1.32
N PHE A 125 -10.24 6.80 0.50
CA PHE A 125 -10.59 5.46 0.94
C PHE A 125 -9.47 4.50 0.51
N ILE A 126 -8.75 3.98 1.50
CA ILE A 126 -7.70 2.99 1.24
C ILE A 126 -8.27 1.58 1.15
N LEU A 127 -7.73 0.77 0.26
CA LEU A 127 -8.05 -0.64 0.10
C LEU A 127 -7.40 -1.46 1.22
N GLU A 128 -8.13 -1.75 2.29
CA GLU A 128 -7.58 -2.50 3.43
C GLU A 128 -7.10 -3.93 3.07
N CYS A 129 -7.53 -4.48 1.92
CA CYS A 129 -7.04 -5.74 1.38
C CYS A 129 -5.68 -5.64 0.66
N GLY A 130 -5.16 -4.42 0.44
CA GLY A 130 -3.91 -4.17 -0.28
C GLY A 130 -4.15 -3.37 -1.56
N GLU A 131 -4.43 -4.10 -2.64
CA GLU A 131 -4.66 -3.61 -4.00
C GLU A 131 -5.99 -4.21 -4.52
N ILE A 132 -6.52 -3.68 -5.63
CA ILE A 132 -7.82 -4.13 -6.16
C ILE A 132 -7.83 -5.63 -6.47
N GLU A 133 -6.70 -6.18 -6.90
CA GLU A 133 -6.53 -7.59 -7.24
C GLU A 133 -6.74 -8.51 -6.03
N ARG A 134 -6.64 -7.97 -4.81
CA ARG A 134 -6.83 -8.71 -3.56
C ARG A 134 -8.29 -8.92 -3.19
N PHE A 135 -9.24 -8.29 -3.89
CA PHE A 135 -10.66 -8.66 -3.76
C PHE A 135 -10.94 -10.06 -4.31
N VAL A 136 -10.22 -10.49 -5.35
CA VAL A 136 -10.37 -11.83 -5.97
C VAL A 136 -8.98 -12.46 -6.15
N PRO A 137 -8.36 -12.95 -5.06
CA PRO A 137 -6.94 -13.30 -5.03
C PRO A 137 -6.59 -14.55 -5.83
N ASP A 138 -7.58 -15.36 -6.22
CA ASP A 138 -7.42 -16.59 -7.00
C ASP A 138 -7.52 -16.38 -8.52
N VAL A 139 -7.64 -15.11 -8.96
CA VAL A 139 -7.52 -14.70 -10.36
C VAL A 139 -6.16 -14.06 -10.58
N LEU A 140 -5.43 -14.57 -11.58
CA LEU A 140 -4.12 -14.05 -11.97
C LEU A 140 -4.24 -12.87 -12.93
N GLY A 141 -3.23 -12.01 -12.93
CA GLY A 141 -3.11 -10.86 -13.82
C GLY A 141 -2.90 -9.56 -13.03
N HIS A 142 -2.81 -8.45 -13.75
CA HIS A 142 -2.73 -7.11 -13.18
C HIS A 142 -3.57 -6.14 -14.02
N GLY A 143 -4.16 -5.12 -13.37
CA GLY A 143 -4.93 -4.07 -14.03
C GLY A 143 -6.03 -4.63 -14.94
N ASN A 144 -6.13 -4.14 -16.18
CA ASN A 144 -7.18 -4.55 -17.13
C ASN A 144 -7.22 -6.06 -17.36
N LYS A 145 -6.05 -6.72 -17.38
CA LYS A 145 -5.99 -8.17 -17.59
C LYS A 145 -6.59 -8.94 -16.42
N TRP A 146 -6.36 -8.47 -15.20
CA TRP A 146 -7.00 -9.04 -14.02
C TRP A 146 -8.51 -8.84 -14.07
N VAL A 147 -8.99 -7.65 -14.45
CA VAL A 147 -10.44 -7.35 -14.58
C VAL A 147 -11.11 -8.30 -15.57
N GLU A 148 -10.55 -8.45 -16.78
CA GLU A 148 -11.05 -9.39 -17.79
C GLU A 148 -11.12 -10.82 -17.26
N ASN A 149 -10.01 -11.32 -16.71
CA ASN A 149 -9.93 -12.68 -16.18
C ASN A 149 -10.93 -12.91 -15.04
N THR A 150 -11.17 -11.88 -14.23
CA THR A 150 -12.09 -11.93 -13.08
C THR A 150 -13.52 -12.11 -13.57
N PHE A 151 -13.97 -11.32 -14.55
CA PHE A 151 -15.32 -11.46 -15.12
C PHE A 151 -15.48 -12.69 -16.03
N MET A 152 -14.39 -13.19 -16.63
CA MET A 152 -14.42 -14.48 -17.35
C MET A 152 -14.61 -15.66 -16.39
N LYS A 153 -14.03 -15.60 -15.18
CA LYS A 153 -14.13 -16.66 -14.18
C LYS A 153 -15.41 -16.56 -13.34
N TYR A 154 -15.82 -15.34 -13.02
CA TYR A 154 -16.97 -15.00 -12.17
C TYR A 154 -17.83 -13.94 -12.86
N ASP A 155 -18.77 -14.40 -13.69
CA ASP A 155 -19.60 -13.54 -14.55
C ASP A 155 -20.70 -12.77 -13.80
N LYS A 156 -21.14 -13.26 -12.64
CA LYS A 156 -22.21 -12.65 -11.83
C LYS A 156 -21.67 -11.74 -10.73
N ILE A 157 -22.07 -10.48 -10.74
CA ILE A 157 -21.62 -9.49 -9.75
C ILE A 157 -22.09 -9.80 -8.32
N GLU A 158 -23.14 -10.61 -8.16
CA GLU A 158 -23.69 -11.08 -6.88
C GLU A 158 -22.89 -12.24 -6.29
N ALA A 159 -21.95 -12.84 -7.04
CA ALA A 159 -21.14 -13.95 -6.56
C ALA A 159 -20.41 -13.59 -5.26
N GLU A 160 -20.25 -14.58 -4.37
CA GLU A 160 -19.69 -14.36 -3.04
C GLU A 160 -18.24 -13.83 -3.08
N VAL A 161 -17.50 -14.16 -4.14
CA VAL A 161 -16.15 -13.65 -4.37
C VAL A 161 -16.07 -12.12 -4.41
N TYR A 162 -17.17 -11.43 -4.77
CA TYR A 162 -17.26 -9.99 -4.81
C TYR A 162 -17.82 -9.36 -3.53
N HIS A 163 -18.07 -10.15 -2.47
CA HIS A 163 -18.69 -9.67 -1.23
C HIS A 163 -17.95 -8.46 -0.63
N GLU A 164 -16.63 -8.61 -0.45
CA GLU A 164 -15.78 -7.54 0.10
C GLU A 164 -15.73 -6.30 -0.81
N ALA A 165 -15.61 -6.50 -2.13
CA ALA A 165 -15.63 -5.39 -3.08
C ALA A 165 -16.97 -4.62 -3.03
N ARG A 166 -18.10 -5.33 -2.96
CA ARG A 166 -19.43 -4.71 -2.81
C ARG A 166 -19.56 -3.96 -1.50
N ASN A 167 -19.08 -4.53 -0.39
CA ASN A 167 -19.14 -3.87 0.93
C ASN A 167 -18.28 -2.61 0.94
N PHE A 168 -17.08 -2.66 0.37
CA PHE A 168 -16.20 -1.51 0.23
C PHE A 168 -16.85 -0.40 -0.60
N MET A 169 -17.44 -0.73 -1.75
CA MET A 169 -18.17 0.24 -2.58
C MET A 169 -19.40 0.81 -1.86
N LYS A 170 -20.17 0.00 -1.13
CA LYS A 170 -21.30 0.49 -0.32
C LYS A 170 -20.83 1.47 0.76
N MET A 171 -19.73 1.16 1.46
CA MET A 171 -19.13 2.05 2.46
C MET A 171 -18.77 3.39 1.82
N ILE A 172 -18.10 3.38 0.66
CA ILE A 172 -17.73 4.61 -0.06
C ILE A 172 -18.97 5.39 -0.45
N LEU A 173 -19.96 4.76 -1.08
CA LEU A 173 -21.15 5.44 -1.58
C LEU A 173 -21.97 6.07 -0.45
N ASN A 174 -22.10 5.37 0.68
CA ASN A 174 -22.85 5.83 1.85
C ASN A 174 -22.08 6.82 2.73
N HIS A 175 -20.78 6.98 2.53
CA HIS A 175 -19.98 7.92 3.30
C HIS A 175 -20.35 9.36 2.91
N ASN A 176 -20.91 10.11 3.85
CA ASN A 176 -21.15 11.55 3.70
C ASN A 176 -19.97 12.30 4.32
N SER A 177 -19.20 12.95 3.46
CA SER A 177 -18.12 13.86 3.84
C SER A 177 -18.70 15.07 4.59
N LYS A 178 -17.94 15.61 5.54
CA LYS A 178 -18.23 16.91 6.16
C LYS A 178 -18.04 18.05 5.17
#